data_AF-A0A9X8DT51-F1
#
_entry.id   AF-A0A9X8DT51-F1
#
_cell.length_a   1.000
_cell.length_b   1.000
_cell.length_c   1.000
_cell.angle_alpha   90.00
_cell.angle_beta   90.00
_cell.angle_gamma   90.00
#
_symmetry.space_group_name_H-M   'P 1'
#
loop_
_entity.id
_entity.type
_entity.pdbx_description
1 polymer ?
#
loop_
_entity_poly.entity_id
_entity_poly.type
_entity_poly.pdbx_seq_one_letter_code
_entity_poly.pdbx_strand_id
1 'polypeptide(L)'
;MARTLRLVQVLHRHGDRSPLHNVFRGGTSTQFQAEDALWTTKLQEPVTTRGIYGELTTVGVAQMQARGLKLRDRYLALGCTLDDKVDIHVRSTHYVRTQRSVQALLSRFVPHVHDQLPLEILPPSVDYINGAHSLPRLHTHLLILRMKRTMRMP
;
A
#
# COMPACT_ATOMS: atom_id res chain seq x y z
N MET A 1 8.19 -29.16 -17.45
CA MET A 1 8.07 -27.93 -18.27
C MET A 1 8.18 -26.72 -17.35
N ALA A 2 9.17 -25.84 -17.54
CA ALA A 2 9.31 -24.63 -16.74
C ALA A 2 8.22 -23.61 -17.15
N ARG A 3 7.43 -23.11 -16.20
CA ARG A 3 6.41 -22.09 -16.46
C ARG A 3 7.04 -20.71 -16.35
N THR A 4 6.93 -19.91 -17.41
CA THR A 4 7.44 -18.52 -17.42
C THR A 4 6.32 -17.58 -16.98
N LEU A 5 6.51 -16.91 -15.85
CA LEU A 5 5.59 -15.85 -15.41
C LEU A 5 5.77 -14.62 -16.32
N ARG A 6 4.68 -14.20 -16.98
CA ARG A 6 4.70 -13.08 -17.96
C ARG A 6 4.22 -11.76 -17.39
N LEU A 7 3.25 -11.82 -16.49
CA LEU A 7 2.60 -10.65 -15.88
C LEU A 7 1.97 -11.07 -14.56
N VAL A 8 2.06 -10.18 -13.59
CA VAL A 8 1.34 -10.24 -12.33
C VAL A 8 0.67 -8.89 -12.09
N GLN A 9 -0.57 -8.93 -11.64
CA GLN A 9 -1.27 -7.75 -11.15
C GLN A 9 -1.72 -8.04 -9.73
N VAL A 10 -1.27 -7.21 -8.79
CA VAL A 10 -1.64 -7.29 -7.38
C VAL A 10 -2.53 -6.11 -7.09
N LEU A 11 -3.81 -6.38 -6.90
CA LEU A 11 -4.77 -5.38 -6.44
C LEU A 11 -4.95 -5.53 -4.91
N HIS A 12 -4.73 -4.49 -4.10
CA HIS A 12 -4.87 -4.58 -2.64
C HIS A 12 -5.58 -3.36 -2.02
N ARG A 13 -6.04 -3.48 -0.78
CA ARG A 13 -6.48 -2.33 0.04
C ARG A 13 -5.31 -1.84 0.90
N HIS A 14 -5.43 -0.63 1.43
CA HIS A 14 -4.55 -0.15 2.51
C HIS A 14 -4.61 -1.08 3.73
N GLY A 15 -3.58 -1.04 4.56
CA GLY A 15 -3.57 -1.71 5.87
C GLY A 15 -4.50 -1.04 6.88
N ASP A 16 -4.53 -1.55 8.11
CA ASP A 16 -5.23 -0.92 9.24
C ASP A 16 -4.92 0.59 9.36
N ARG A 17 -5.95 1.36 9.72
CA ARG A 17 -5.87 2.82 9.78
C ARG A 17 -6.67 3.34 10.97
N SER A 18 -6.35 4.55 11.39
CA SER A 18 -7.22 5.29 12.31
C SER A 18 -8.60 5.57 11.68
N PRO A 19 -9.64 5.84 12.49
CA PRO A 19 -10.96 6.25 12.03
C PRO A 19 -10.88 7.45 11.09
N LEU A 20 -11.92 7.70 10.28
CA LEU A 20 -11.92 8.87 9.38
C LEU A 20 -12.16 10.20 10.11
N HIS A 21 -12.74 10.14 11.31
CA HIS A 21 -13.01 11.29 12.16
C HIS A 21 -13.10 10.82 13.62
N ASN A 22 -12.88 11.75 14.54
CA ASN A 22 -13.18 11.58 15.95
C ASN A 22 -14.71 11.47 16.11
N VAL A 23 -15.23 10.36 16.61
CA VAL A 23 -16.67 10.15 16.83
C VAL A 23 -17.22 10.97 17.99
N PHE A 24 -16.34 11.42 18.90
CA PHE A 24 -16.67 12.32 20.01
C PHE A 24 -16.55 13.80 19.61
N ARG A 25 -16.36 14.11 18.33
CA ARG A 25 -16.39 15.48 17.84
C ARG A 25 -17.75 16.11 18.18
N GLY A 26 -17.72 17.22 18.91
CA GLY A 26 -18.92 17.90 19.43
C GLY A 26 -19.41 17.40 20.80
N GLY A 27 -18.74 16.41 21.38
CA GLY A 27 -18.96 15.95 22.75
C GLY A 27 -18.10 16.71 23.78
N THR A 28 -17.85 16.08 24.93
CA THR A 28 -17.01 16.67 25.99
C THR A 28 -15.54 16.76 25.55
N SER A 29 -14.84 17.80 25.98
CA SER A 29 -13.42 18.01 25.65
C SER A 29 -12.54 16.83 26.09
N THR A 30 -12.85 16.21 27.23
CA THR A 30 -12.10 15.06 27.75
C THR A 30 -12.19 13.83 26.85
N GLN A 31 -13.37 13.49 26.35
CA GLN A 31 -13.55 12.35 25.44
C GLN A 31 -12.87 12.59 24.09
N PHE A 32 -13.01 13.80 23.56
CA PHE A 32 -12.35 14.21 22.33
C PHE A 32 -10.82 14.07 22.43
N GLN A 33 -10.22 14.59 23.50
CA GLN A 33 -8.77 14.54 23.73
C GLN A 33 -8.26 13.11 24.00
N ALA A 34 -9.03 12.31 24.73
CA ALA A 34 -8.66 10.92 25.01
C ALA A 34 -8.62 10.06 23.74
N GLU A 35 -9.57 10.26 22.81
CA GLU A 35 -9.59 9.58 21.52
C GLU A 35 -8.40 10.00 20.64
N ASP A 36 -8.08 11.30 20.59
CA ASP A 36 -6.92 11.80 19.86
C ASP A 36 -5.61 11.22 20.42
N ALA A 37 -5.45 11.18 21.75
CA ALA A 37 -4.29 10.59 22.40
C ALA A 37 -4.18 9.08 22.09
N LEU A 38 -5.29 8.34 22.15
CA LEU A 38 -5.33 6.92 21.83
C LEU A 38 -4.81 6.64 20.42
N TRP A 39 -5.33 7.33 19.41
CA TRP A 39 -4.95 7.08 18.02
C TRP A 39 -3.55 7.59 17.69
N THR A 40 -3.11 8.69 18.33
CA THR A 40 -1.74 9.22 18.17
C THR A 40 -0.68 8.15 18.45
N THR A 41 -0.85 7.34 19.49
CA THR A 41 0.12 6.29 19.86
C THR A 41 0.23 5.15 18.84
N LYS A 42 -0.74 5.03 17.93
CA LYS A 42 -0.81 3.95 16.93
C LYS A 42 -0.22 4.34 15.58
N LEU A 43 0.21 5.59 15.41
CA LEU A 43 0.77 6.10 14.16
C LEU A 43 2.30 5.98 14.16
N GLN A 44 2.87 5.77 12.98
CA GLN A 44 4.32 5.62 12.82
C GLN A 44 5.05 6.96 12.80
N GLU A 45 4.42 8.01 12.27
CA GLU A 45 5.00 9.35 12.19
C GLU A 45 4.32 10.30 13.19
N PRO A 46 5.05 11.34 13.67
CA PRO A 46 4.48 12.35 14.55
C PRO A 46 3.25 13.02 13.91
N VAL A 47 2.20 13.20 14.71
CA VAL A 47 0.91 13.78 14.29
C VAL A 47 1.03 15.19 13.71
N THR A 48 2.12 15.90 14.02
CA THR A 48 2.35 17.31 13.69
C THR A 48 2.32 17.63 12.19
N THR A 49 2.41 16.62 11.33
CA THR A 49 2.54 16.83 9.87
C THR A 49 1.28 16.50 9.05
N ARG A 50 0.41 15.58 9.49
CA ARG A 50 -0.67 15.02 8.62
C ARG A 50 -2.02 14.78 9.30
N GLY A 51 -2.13 15.08 10.61
CA GLY A 51 -3.33 14.79 11.39
C GLY A 51 -3.40 13.33 11.86
N ILE A 52 -4.43 13.02 12.66
CA ILE A 52 -4.57 11.73 13.35
C ILE A 52 -5.44 10.75 12.56
N TYR A 53 -6.50 11.26 11.92
CA TYR A 53 -7.60 10.48 11.37
C TYR A 53 -7.41 10.15 9.89
N GLY A 54 -7.78 8.93 9.51
CA GLY A 54 -7.62 8.40 8.15
C GLY A 54 -6.20 7.95 7.81
N GLU A 55 -5.30 7.95 8.79
CA GLU A 55 -3.87 7.64 8.64
C GLU A 55 -3.57 6.16 8.89
N LEU A 56 -2.55 5.65 8.21
CA LEU A 56 -2.10 4.26 8.35
C LEU A 56 -1.48 4.04 9.75
N THR A 57 -1.90 3.00 10.45
CA THR A 57 -1.34 2.64 11.77
C THR A 57 -0.08 1.78 11.62
N THR A 58 0.69 1.63 12.70
CA THR A 58 1.80 0.67 12.77
C THR A 58 1.35 -0.77 12.53
N VAL A 59 0.13 -1.12 12.98
CA VAL A 59 -0.53 -2.39 12.65
C VAL A 59 -0.76 -2.50 11.14
N GLY A 60 -1.25 -1.44 10.50
CA GLY A 60 -1.46 -1.41 9.06
C GLY A 60 -0.15 -1.58 8.28
N VAL A 61 0.93 -0.97 8.73
CA VAL A 61 2.27 -1.13 8.16
C VAL A 61 2.71 -2.60 8.24
N ALA A 62 2.61 -3.21 9.42
CA ALA A 62 2.97 -4.62 9.62
C ALA A 62 2.14 -5.56 8.74
N GLN A 63 0.83 -5.30 8.59
CA GLN A 63 -0.03 -6.07 7.68
C GLN A 63 0.45 -5.97 6.22
N MET A 64 0.84 -4.79 5.77
CA MET A 64 1.30 -4.60 4.39
C MET A 64 2.67 -5.23 4.15
N GLN A 65 3.59 -5.12 5.12
CA GLN A 65 4.87 -5.82 5.11
C GLN A 65 4.70 -7.35 5.05
N ALA A 66 3.80 -7.90 5.86
CA ALA A 66 3.49 -9.33 5.84
C ALA A 66 2.93 -9.79 4.49
N ARG A 67 2.06 -8.98 3.86
CA ARG A 67 1.57 -9.23 2.49
C ARG A 67 2.70 -9.21 1.47
N GLY A 68 3.61 -8.23 1.56
CA GLY A 68 4.77 -8.12 0.69
C GLY A 68 5.68 -9.34 0.78
N LEU A 69 5.95 -9.82 2.00
CA LEU A 69 6.74 -11.02 2.23
C LEU A 69 6.05 -12.26 1.64
N LYS A 70 4.74 -12.44 1.90
CA LYS A 70 3.98 -13.56 1.34
C LYS A 70 3.99 -13.59 -0.19
N LEU A 71 3.91 -12.43 -0.84
CA LEU A 71 4.04 -12.32 -2.30
C LEU A 71 5.44 -12.71 -2.76
N ARG A 72 6.47 -12.22 -2.08
CA ARG A 72 7.87 -12.53 -2.40
C ARG A 72 8.11 -14.03 -2.33
N ASP A 73 7.76 -14.66 -1.21
CA ASP A 73 7.95 -16.09 -0.98
C ASP A 73 7.22 -16.92 -2.04
N ARG A 74 5.98 -16.53 -2.39
CA ARG A 74 5.20 -17.20 -3.43
C ARG A 74 5.89 -17.16 -4.79
N TYR A 75 6.43 -16.01 -5.21
CA TYR A 75 7.07 -15.89 -6.53
C TYR A 75 8.44 -16.56 -6.57
N LEU A 76 9.21 -16.52 -5.48
CA LEU A 76 10.45 -17.26 -5.36
C LEU A 76 10.21 -18.77 -5.41
N ALA A 77 9.18 -19.28 -4.72
CA ALA A 77 8.80 -20.70 -4.77
C ALA A 77 8.36 -21.15 -6.17
N LEU A 78 7.84 -20.24 -7.00
CA LEU A 78 7.52 -20.49 -8.41
C LEU A 78 8.77 -20.42 -9.33
N GLY A 79 9.96 -20.16 -8.79
CA GLY A 79 11.21 -20.03 -9.54
C GLY A 79 11.37 -18.69 -10.27
N CYS A 80 10.63 -17.65 -9.89
CA CYS A 80 10.73 -16.32 -10.50
C CYS A 80 11.90 -15.53 -9.89
N THR A 81 12.64 -14.78 -10.71
CA THR A 81 13.62 -13.80 -10.20
C THR A 81 12.90 -12.48 -9.90
N LEU A 82 13.16 -11.93 -8.71
CA LEU A 82 12.68 -10.62 -8.28
C LEU A 82 13.89 -9.68 -8.14
N ASP A 83 14.74 -9.64 -9.16
CA ASP A 83 15.93 -8.79 -9.25
C ASP A 83 15.65 -7.55 -10.11
N ASP A 84 16.67 -6.71 -10.33
CA ASP A 84 16.61 -5.42 -11.07
C ASP A 84 16.09 -5.53 -12.51
N LYS A 85 15.91 -6.75 -13.02
CA LYS A 85 15.43 -7.04 -14.38
C LYS A 85 13.91 -7.08 -14.48
N VAL A 86 13.20 -6.99 -13.35
CA VAL A 86 11.75 -6.96 -13.31
C VAL A 86 11.25 -5.53 -13.53
N ASP A 87 10.33 -5.36 -14.48
CA ASP A 87 9.66 -4.09 -14.73
C ASP A 87 8.48 -3.95 -13.77
N ILE A 88 8.56 -2.98 -12.85
CA ILE A 88 7.60 -2.79 -11.76
C ILE A 88 6.93 -1.43 -11.93
N HIS A 89 5.60 -1.47 -12.14
CA HIS A 89 4.77 -0.28 -12.24
C HIS A 89 3.91 -0.16 -10.99
N VAL A 90 4.10 0.95 -10.26
CA VAL A 90 3.43 1.18 -8.99
C VAL A 90 2.47 2.35 -9.11
N ARG A 91 1.17 2.09 -8.87
CA ARG A 91 0.13 3.11 -8.84
C ARG A 91 -0.59 3.14 -7.50
N SER A 92 -0.93 4.33 -7.04
CA SER A 92 -1.73 4.52 -5.83
C SER A 92 -2.71 5.68 -6.00
N THR A 93 -3.73 5.69 -5.16
CA THR A 93 -4.67 6.81 -5.06
C THR A 93 -4.02 7.97 -4.31
N HIS A 94 -4.63 9.16 -4.40
CA HIS A 94 -4.10 10.38 -3.78
C HIS A 94 -4.06 10.36 -2.24
N TYR A 95 -4.66 9.37 -1.57
CA TYR A 95 -4.63 9.26 -0.12
C TYR A 95 -3.24 8.85 0.42
N VAL A 96 -2.77 9.52 1.45
CA VAL A 96 -1.47 9.20 2.08
C VAL A 96 -1.42 7.76 2.60
N ARG A 97 -2.49 7.28 3.26
CA ARG A 97 -2.56 5.89 3.76
C ARG A 97 -2.37 4.84 2.66
N THR A 98 -2.80 5.14 1.43
CA THR A 98 -2.71 4.20 0.30
C THR A 98 -1.29 4.17 -0.25
N GLN A 99 -0.65 5.34 -0.33
CA GLN A 99 0.76 5.48 -0.72
C GLN A 99 1.68 4.76 0.27
N ARG A 100 1.51 5.02 1.58
CA ARG A 100 2.28 4.33 2.64
C ARG A 100 2.06 2.83 2.68
N SER A 101 0.84 2.37 2.44
CA SER A 101 0.54 0.93 2.38
C SER A 101 1.31 0.23 1.26
N VAL A 102 1.39 0.87 0.10
CA VAL A 102 2.16 0.36 -1.05
C VAL A 102 3.66 0.35 -0.72
N GLN A 103 4.20 1.42 -0.15
CA GLN A 103 5.61 1.47 0.29
C GLN A 103 5.92 0.36 1.30
N ALA A 104 5.07 0.17 2.30
CA ALA A 104 5.22 -0.89 3.29
C ALA A 104 5.18 -2.30 2.64
N LEU A 105 4.32 -2.53 1.65
CA LEU A 105 4.30 -3.77 0.89
C LEU A 105 5.60 -3.97 0.10
N LEU A 106 6.04 -2.96 -0.65
CA LEU A 106 7.21 -3.02 -1.51
C LEU A 106 8.50 -3.24 -0.72
N SER A 107 8.60 -2.67 0.49
CA SER A 107 9.77 -2.86 1.39
C SER A 107 10.05 -4.32 1.74
N ARG A 108 9.05 -5.21 1.65
CA ARG A 108 9.24 -6.65 1.87
C ARG A 108 9.10 -7.47 0.60
N PHE A 109 8.42 -6.95 -0.41
CA PHE A 109 8.27 -7.64 -1.68
C PHE A 109 9.54 -7.55 -2.55
N VAL A 110 10.06 -6.34 -2.73
CA VAL A 110 11.22 -6.00 -3.56
C VAL A 110 12.19 -5.06 -2.81
N PRO A 111 12.74 -5.51 -1.66
CA PRO A 111 13.52 -4.65 -0.75
C PRO A 111 14.72 -3.95 -1.39
N HIS A 112 15.29 -4.52 -2.45
CA HIS A 112 16.48 -4.03 -3.16
C HIS A 112 16.22 -2.75 -3.99
N VAL A 113 14.98 -2.52 -4.44
CA VAL A 113 14.64 -1.37 -5.33
C VAL A 113 13.49 -0.53 -4.81
N HIS A 114 12.84 -0.92 -3.72
CA HIS A 114 11.57 -0.31 -3.29
C HIS A 114 11.62 1.23 -3.12
N ASP A 115 12.73 1.78 -2.65
CA ASP A 115 12.92 3.22 -2.46
C ASP A 115 13.15 3.99 -3.77
N GLN A 116 13.48 3.30 -4.86
CA GLN A 116 13.78 3.88 -6.17
C GLN A 116 12.59 3.79 -7.13
N LEU A 117 11.55 3.01 -6.78
CA LEU A 117 10.40 2.81 -7.64
C LEU A 117 9.53 4.08 -7.69
N PRO A 118 9.26 4.63 -8.89
CA PRO A 118 8.37 5.77 -9.01
C PRO A 118 6.94 5.34 -8.64
N LEU A 119 6.35 6.07 -7.68
CA LEU A 119 4.95 5.90 -7.29
C LEU A 119 4.08 6.86 -8.09
N GLU A 120 3.36 6.33 -9.09
CA GLU A 120 2.39 7.11 -9.85
C GLU A 120 1.12 7.31 -8.99
N ILE A 121 0.86 8.57 -8.61
CA ILE A 121 -0.32 8.94 -7.82
C ILE A 121 -1.42 9.40 -8.76
N LEU A 122 -2.55 8.68 -8.75
CA LEU A 122 -3.71 9.06 -9.56
C LEU A 122 -4.38 10.32 -8.97
N PRO A 123 -4.63 11.36 -9.79
CA PRO A 123 -5.40 12.51 -9.34
C PRO A 123 -6.82 12.12 -8.94
N PRO A 124 -7.46 12.83 -7.99
CA PRO A 124 -8.83 12.55 -7.58
C PRO A 124 -9.84 12.51 -8.73
N SER A 125 -9.66 13.35 -9.75
CA SER A 125 -10.54 13.44 -10.93
C SER A 125 -10.54 12.19 -11.81
N VAL A 126 -9.54 11.32 -11.68
CA VAL A 126 -9.37 10.08 -12.46
C VAL A 126 -9.15 8.88 -11.55
N ASP A 127 -9.56 8.96 -10.28
CA ASP A 127 -9.43 7.89 -9.30
C ASP A 127 -10.47 6.78 -9.55
N TYR A 128 -10.34 6.10 -10.70
CA TYR A 128 -11.17 4.94 -11.06
C TYR A 128 -10.99 3.77 -10.08
N ILE A 129 -9.90 3.78 -9.31
CA ILE A 129 -9.61 2.80 -8.28
C ILE A 129 -10.55 2.96 -7.06
N ASN A 130 -10.89 4.21 -6.72
CA ASN A 130 -11.93 4.57 -5.74
C ASN A 130 -13.23 5.04 -6.42
N GLY A 131 -13.48 4.65 -7.68
CA GLY A 131 -14.63 5.06 -8.49
C GLY A 131 -16.00 4.63 -7.95
N ALA A 132 -16.11 4.31 -6.66
CA ALA A 132 -17.32 3.85 -6.02
C ALA A 132 -18.46 4.88 -5.99
N HIS A 133 -18.23 6.11 -6.44
CA HIS A 133 -19.31 7.04 -6.76
C HIS A 133 -20.18 6.58 -7.95
N SER A 134 -19.68 5.68 -8.81
CA SER A 134 -20.46 5.04 -9.88
C SER A 134 -20.78 3.55 -9.64
N LEU A 135 -20.11 2.87 -8.69
CA LEU A 135 -20.39 1.47 -8.31
C LEU A 135 -20.12 1.22 -6.80
N PRO A 136 -21.12 0.88 -5.98
CA PRO A 136 -20.95 0.84 -4.54
C PRO A 136 -20.00 -0.29 -4.10
N ARG A 137 -19.00 0.05 -3.25
CA ARG A 137 -18.23 -0.85 -2.34
C ARG A 137 -16.81 -1.32 -2.70
N LEU A 138 -15.99 -0.59 -3.47
CA LEU A 138 -14.57 -0.94 -3.61
C LEU A 138 -13.65 0.28 -3.41
N HIS A 139 -12.79 0.21 -2.39
CA HIS A 139 -11.60 1.06 -2.26
C HIS A 139 -10.39 0.14 -2.45
N THR A 140 -9.78 0.17 -3.63
CA THR A 140 -8.74 -0.80 -4.00
C THR A 140 -7.44 -0.08 -4.42
N HIS A 141 -6.39 -0.78 -4.83
CA HIS A 141 -5.07 -0.25 -5.24
C HIS A 141 -4.51 -1.22 -6.26
N LEU A 142 -3.86 -0.79 -7.34
CA LEU A 142 -3.32 -1.69 -8.37
C LEU A 142 -1.80 -1.56 -8.47
N LEU A 143 -1.09 -2.62 -8.09
CA LEU A 143 0.31 -2.86 -8.39
C LEU A 143 0.39 -3.74 -9.64
N ILE A 144 1.07 -3.29 -10.69
CA ILE A 144 1.28 -4.09 -11.91
C ILE A 144 2.75 -4.47 -11.99
N LEU A 145 3.03 -5.76 -11.92
CA LEU A 145 4.37 -6.34 -11.99
C LEU A 145 4.54 -7.04 -13.32
N ARG A 146 5.38 -6.48 -14.20
CA ARG A 146 5.71 -7.09 -15.48
C ARG A 146 7.10 -7.71 -15.43
N MET A 147 7.15 -9.03 -15.32
CA MET A 147 8.41 -9.76 -15.42
C MET A 147 8.75 -10.01 -16.89
N LYS A 148 9.81 -9.37 -17.41
CA LYS A 148 10.44 -9.74 -18.68
C LYS A 148 11.79 -10.38 -18.38
N ARG A 149 11.99 -11.64 -18.75
CA ARG A 149 13.32 -12.24 -18.78
C ARG A 149 14.08 -11.63 -19.95
N THR A 150 15.21 -10.97 -19.70
CA THR A 150 16.22 -10.76 -20.74
C THR A 150 16.75 -12.15 -21.13
N MET A 151 16.46 -12.59 -22.36
CA MET A 151 17.13 -13.76 -22.92
C MET A 151 18.63 -13.44 -22.94
N ARG A 152 19.44 -14.22 -22.22
CA ARG A 152 20.86 -14.32 -22.58
C ARG A 152 20.87 -15.10 -23.89
N MET A 153 21.30 -14.44 -24.97
CA MET A 153 21.70 -15.14 -26.18
C MET A 153 22.86 -16.09 -25.81
N PRO A 154 22.91 -17.30 -26.39
CA PRO A 154 24.04 -18.20 -26.24
C PRO A 154 25.33 -17.60 -26.80
#